data_AF-A0AAD6JIT8-F1
#
_entry.id   AF-A0AAD6JIT8-F1
#
_cell.length_a   1.000
_cell.length_b   1.000
_cell.length_c   1.000
_cell.angle_alpha   90.00
_cell.angle_beta   90.00
_cell.angle_gamma   90.00
#
_symmetry.space_group_name_H-M   'P 1'
#
loop_
_entity.id
_entity.type
_entity.pdbx_description
1 polymer ?
#
loop_
_entity_poly.entity_id
_entity_poly.type
_entity_poly.pdbx_seq_one_letter_code
_entity_poly.pdbx_strand_id
1 'polypeptide(L)'
;MPATYYDHLQWYDSSLKSVSESAGMLYTYSSIIHGFSTQLTPDEAGLLEKQSGILSVLPEMIYKLHTTHTPEFLGLGKSDAVLLPTSASVGEVIVGVLDTGVWPEIKSFDDTGTWSNTKYLERFL
;
A
#
# COMPACT_ATOMS: atom_id res chain seq x y z
N MET A 1 17.85 8.02 9.92
CA MET A 1 17.95 9.46 10.14
C MET A 1 19.22 9.77 10.95
N PRO A 2 20.02 10.79 10.57
CA PRO A 2 21.15 11.24 11.37
C PRO A 2 20.72 11.71 12.78
N ALA A 3 21.57 11.49 13.79
CA ALA A 3 21.27 11.85 15.19
C ALA A 3 21.06 13.35 15.44
N THR A 4 21.40 14.21 14.47
CA THR A 4 21.20 15.66 14.52
C THR A 4 19.73 16.08 14.36
N TYR A 5 18.85 15.16 13.96
CA TYR A 5 17.43 15.43 13.76
C TYR A 5 16.59 14.71 14.82
N TYR A 6 15.52 15.37 15.28
CA TYR A 6 14.56 14.81 16.24
C TYR A 6 13.26 14.34 15.57
N ASP A 7 13.05 14.75 14.31
CA ASP A 7 11.87 14.45 13.53
C ASP A 7 12.29 14.08 12.09
N HIS A 8 11.73 12.96 11.63
CA HIS A 8 11.95 12.46 10.28
C HIS A 8 11.49 13.45 9.22
N LEU A 9 10.41 14.20 9.45
CA LEU A 9 9.92 15.17 8.47
C LEU A 9 10.90 16.33 8.25
N GLN A 10 11.53 16.81 9.32
CA GLN A 10 12.56 17.85 9.22
C GLN A 10 13.78 17.34 8.45
N TRP A 11 14.20 16.10 8.71
CA TRP A 11 15.30 15.49 7.98
C TRP A 11 14.96 15.28 6.50
N TYR A 12 13.76 14.79 6.18
CA TYR A 12 13.32 14.60 4.80
C TYR A 12 13.27 15.92 4.03
N ASP A 13 12.65 16.95 4.61
CA ASP A 13 12.56 18.29 4.01
C ASP A 13 13.94 18.89 3.77
N SER A 14 14.84 18.80 4.76
CA SER A 14 16.22 19.27 4.60
C SER A 14 17.00 18.49 3.53
N SER A 15 16.83 17.17 3.47
CA SER A 15 17.50 16.31 2.49
C SER A 15 17.00 16.63 1.07
N LEU A 16 15.69 16.80 0.90
CA LEU A 16 15.06 17.14 -0.37
C LEU A 16 15.48 18.54 -0.86
N LYS A 17 15.42 19.55 0.00
CA LYS A 17 15.80 20.94 -0.35
C LYS A 17 17.27 21.08 -0.75
N SER A 18 18.13 20.23 -0.20
CA SER A 18 19.56 20.26 -0.55
C SER A 18 19.87 19.76 -1.96
N VAL A 19 18.93 19.09 -2.64
CA VAL A 19 19.09 18.63 -4.03
C VAL A 19 18.14 19.33 -5.00
N SER A 20 17.00 19.85 -4.54
CA SER A 20 16.01 20.51 -5.38
C SER A 20 15.28 21.64 -4.65
N GLU A 21 15.26 22.83 -5.26
CA GLU A 21 14.61 24.03 -4.71
C GLU A 21 13.08 24.01 -4.89
N SER A 22 12.57 23.23 -5.85
CA SER A 22 11.15 23.22 -6.24
C SER A 22 10.43 21.92 -5.91
N ALA A 23 11.15 20.85 -5.60
CA ALA A 23 10.53 19.57 -5.26
C ALA A 23 9.83 19.62 -3.90
N GLY A 24 8.65 18.99 -3.84
CA GLY A 24 7.90 18.77 -2.62
C GLY A 24 7.75 17.29 -2.31
N MET A 25 7.53 16.97 -1.04
CA MET A 25 7.12 15.61 -0.64
C MET A 25 5.67 15.38 -1.06
N LEU A 26 5.42 14.29 -1.80
CA LEU A 26 4.08 13.86 -2.21
C LEU A 26 3.42 12.99 -1.14
N TYR A 27 4.20 12.10 -0.54
CA TYR A 27 3.76 11.23 0.53
C TYR A 27 4.90 10.97 1.51
N THR A 28 4.54 10.68 2.77
CA THR A 28 5.51 10.32 3.81
C THR A 28 5.12 8.99 4.43
N TYR A 29 6.09 8.09 4.54
CA TYR A 29 5.93 6.76 5.10
C TYR A 29 6.57 6.72 6.49
N SER A 30 5.81 6.29 7.49
CA SER A 30 6.24 6.27 8.89
C SER A 30 5.97 4.95 9.63
N SER A 31 5.12 4.07 9.09
CA SER A 31 4.68 2.85 9.79
C SER A 31 5.58 1.64 9.54
N ILE A 32 5.69 1.21 8.28
CA ILE A 32 6.43 -0.01 7.89
C ILE A 32 7.83 0.33 7.39
N ILE A 33 7.94 1.45 6.68
CA ILE A 33 9.19 2.00 6.17
C ILE A 33 9.26 3.48 6.56
N HIS A 34 10.47 3.98 6.76
CA HIS A 34 10.74 5.39 6.98
C HIS A 34 11.26 6.00 5.68
N GLY A 35 10.45 6.82 5.03
CA GLY A 35 10.83 7.51 3.80
C GLY A 35 9.75 8.44 3.28
N PHE A 36 9.93 8.94 2.07
CA PHE A 36 8.98 9.81 1.39
C PHE A 36 9.01 9.57 -0.12
N SER A 37 7.95 9.95 -0.82
CA SER A 37 7.92 10.01 -2.28
C SER A 37 7.96 11.47 -2.76
N THR A 38 8.60 11.70 -3.89
CA THR A 38 8.76 13.04 -4.50
C THR A 38 8.99 12.90 -6.00
N GLN A 39 8.89 14.00 -6.74
CA GLN A 39 9.29 14.08 -8.14
C GLN A 39 10.61 14.83 -8.24
N LEU A 40 11.59 14.18 -8.85
CA LEU A 40 12.93 14.70 -9.07
C LEU A 40 13.36 14.39 -10.50
N THR A 41 14.25 15.22 -11.04
CA THR A 41 15.02 14.86 -12.22
C THR A 41 15.99 13.71 -11.90
N PRO A 42 16.46 12.95 -12.91
CA PRO A 42 17.44 11.88 -12.69
C PRO A 42 18.72 12.35 -11.98
N ASP A 43 19.18 13.56 -12.28
CA ASP A 43 20.38 14.15 -11.66
C ASP A 43 20.14 14.46 -10.17
N GLU A 44 19.01 15.10 -9.83
CA GLU A 44 18.66 15.38 -8.44
C GLU A 44 18.45 14.08 -7.62
N ALA A 45 17.82 13.06 -8.22
CA ALA A 45 17.65 11.75 -7.59
C ALA A 45 19.02 11.08 -7.31
N GLY A 46 19.95 11.16 -8.25
CA GLY A 46 21.32 10.66 -8.08
C GLY A 46 22.15 11.45 -7.06
N LEU A 47 21.82 12.73 -6.82
CA LEU A 47 22.41 13.51 -5.71
C LEU A 47 21.80 13.09 -4.37
N LEU A 48 20.49 12.87 -4.30
CA LEU A 48 19.80 12.45 -3.09
C LEU A 48 20.27 11.08 -2.60
N GLU A 49 20.45 10.13 -3.52
CA GLU A 49 20.91 8.77 -3.22
C GLU A 49 22.29 8.73 -2.55
N LYS A 50 23.15 9.71 -2.85
CA LYS A 50 24.51 9.80 -2.27
C LYS A 50 24.52 10.36 -0.85
N GLN A 51 23.39 10.83 -0.33
CA GLN A 51 23.34 11.45 0.98
C GLN A 51 23.43 10.42 2.11
N SER A 52 24.21 10.75 3.13
CA SER A 52 24.31 9.92 4.33
C SER A 52 22.94 9.76 5.01
N GLY A 53 22.54 8.51 5.22
CA GLY A 53 21.26 8.16 5.83
C GLY A 53 20.17 7.80 4.83
N ILE A 54 20.34 8.10 3.54
CA ILE A 54 19.49 7.56 2.48
C ILE A 54 19.94 6.14 2.18
N LEU A 55 19.03 5.17 2.33
CA LEU A 55 19.33 3.75 2.09
C LEU A 55 19.22 3.38 0.61
N SER A 56 18.22 3.94 -0.08
CA SER A 56 17.93 3.68 -1.49
C SER A 56 17.01 4.75 -2.06
N VAL A 57 17.19 5.09 -3.34
CA VAL A 57 16.22 5.85 -4.13
C VAL A 57 15.70 4.95 -5.23
N LEU A 58 14.40 4.65 -5.20
CA LEU A 58 13.77 3.73 -6.16
C LEU A 58 12.85 4.52 -7.09
N PRO A 59 12.96 4.35 -8.42
CA PRO A 59 12.02 4.97 -9.34
C PRO A 59 10.62 4.38 -9.17
N GLU A 60 9.61 5.25 -9.27
CA GLU A 60 8.21 4.81 -9.29
C GLU A 60 7.96 3.88 -10.48
N MET A 61 7.24 2.77 -10.25
CA MET A 61 6.93 1.78 -11.29
C MET A 61 5.42 1.66 -11.47
N ILE A 62 4.97 1.82 -12.71
CA ILE A 62 3.57 1.58 -13.07
C ILE A 62 3.34 0.08 -13.21
N TYR A 63 2.56 -0.48 -12.30
CA TYR A 63 2.10 -1.87 -12.40
C TYR A 63 0.90 -1.97 -13.35
N LYS A 64 0.86 -3.04 -14.15
CA LYS A 64 -0.25 -3.34 -15.07
C LYS A 64 -1.10 -4.47 -14.50
N LEU A 65 -2.40 -4.38 -14.69
CA LEU A 65 -3.33 -5.43 -14.27
C LEU A 65 -3.01 -6.75 -14.99
N HIS A 66 -2.83 -7.82 -14.22
CA HIS A 66 -2.45 -9.13 -14.74
C HIS A 66 -3.64 -10.02 -15.14
N THR A 67 -4.84 -9.77 -14.60
CA THR A 67 -6.04 -10.56 -14.91
C THR A 67 -7.31 -9.76 -14.62
N THR A 68 -8.39 -10.07 -15.34
CA THR A 68 -9.75 -9.63 -14.99
C THR A 68 -10.59 -10.78 -14.40
N HIS A 69 -10.01 -11.98 -14.25
CA HIS A 69 -10.67 -13.20 -13.75
C HIS A 69 -9.94 -13.74 -12.51
N THR A 70 -10.18 -13.08 -11.37
CA THR A 70 -9.59 -13.40 -10.06
C THR A 70 -9.86 -14.83 -9.57
N PRO A 71 -11.07 -15.42 -9.73
CA PRO A 71 -11.32 -16.78 -9.26
C PRO A 71 -10.44 -17.83 -9.96
N GLU A 72 -10.20 -17.69 -11.26
CA GLU A 72 -9.31 -18.61 -11.99
C GLU A 72 -7.84 -18.38 -11.63
N PHE A 73 -7.43 -17.11 -11.49
CA PHE A 73 -6.09 -16.75 -11.04
C PHE A 73 -5.75 -17.32 -9.65
N LEU A 74 -6.71 -17.30 -8.72
CA LEU A 74 -6.58 -17.89 -7.40
C LEU A 74 -6.82 -19.41 -7.37
N GLY A 75 -7.17 -20.02 -8.51
CA GLY A 75 -7.45 -21.45 -8.61
C GLY A 75 -8.77 -21.90 -7.98
N LEU A 76 -9.68 -20.96 -7.66
CA LEU A 76 -10.95 -21.18 -6.96
C LEU A 76 -12.05 -21.85 -7.83
N GLY A 77 -11.81 -22.02 -9.14
CA GLY A 77 -12.75 -22.68 -10.05
C GLY A 77 -12.58 -24.20 -10.17
N LYS A 78 -11.59 -24.79 -9.49
CA LYS A 78 -11.34 -26.24 -9.53
C LYS A 78 -12.10 -26.92 -8.38
N SER A 79 -12.68 -28.10 -8.63
CA SER A 79 -13.40 -28.91 -7.63
C SER A 79 -12.57 -29.23 -6.38
N ASP A 80 -11.24 -29.13 -6.50
CA ASP A 80 -10.26 -29.45 -5.46
C ASP A 80 -9.66 -28.17 -4.84
N ALA A 81 -10.21 -26.99 -5.18
CA ALA A 81 -9.80 -25.72 -4.59
C ALA A 81 -10.00 -25.81 -3.09
N VAL A 82 -8.90 -25.66 -2.36
CA VAL A 82 -8.77 -25.77 -0.91
C VAL A 82 -10.01 -25.16 -0.24
N LEU A 83 -10.90 -26.05 0.22
CA LEU A 83 -11.97 -25.67 1.12
C LEU A 83 -11.25 -25.11 2.35
N LEU A 84 -11.47 -23.82 2.63
CA LEU A 84 -11.09 -23.20 3.89
C LEU A 84 -11.34 -24.22 5.01
N PRO A 85 -10.38 -24.46 5.92
CA PRO A 85 -10.46 -25.57 6.85
C PRO A 85 -11.83 -25.58 7.53
N THR A 86 -12.59 -26.64 7.31
CA THR A 86 -13.97 -26.83 7.79
C THR A 86 -14.05 -27.03 9.30
N SER A 87 -12.91 -26.97 10.00
CA SER A 87 -12.87 -26.94 11.45
C SER A 87 -13.58 -25.69 11.96
N ALA A 88 -14.48 -25.88 12.93
CA ALA A 88 -15.23 -24.85 13.65
C ALA A 88 -14.39 -23.80 14.43
N SER A 89 -13.11 -23.67 14.09
CA SER A 89 -12.09 -22.84 14.70
C SER A 89 -11.49 -21.81 13.74
N VAL A 90 -12.05 -21.62 12.55
CA VAL A 90 -11.70 -20.47 11.70
C VAL A 90 -12.50 -19.27 12.21
N GLY A 91 -11.81 -18.35 12.89
CA GLY A 91 -12.40 -17.09 13.35
C GLY A 91 -12.69 -16.13 12.19
N GLU A 92 -12.94 -14.87 12.52
CA GLU A 92 -13.10 -13.81 11.52
C GLU A 92 -11.80 -13.63 10.71
N VAL A 93 -11.88 -13.76 9.39
CA VAL A 93 -10.74 -13.59 8.47
C VAL A 93 -10.97 -12.32 7.65
N ILE A 94 -9.99 -11.41 7.67
CA ILE A 94 -9.97 -10.23 6.81
C ILE A 94 -9.04 -10.52 5.62
N VAL A 95 -9.58 -10.42 4.41
CA VAL A 95 -8.81 -10.54 3.16
C VAL A 95 -8.67 -9.16 2.53
N GLY A 96 -7.45 -8.62 2.50
CA GLY A 96 -7.16 -7.38 1.79
C GLY A 96 -6.93 -7.64 0.31
N VAL A 97 -7.67 -6.94 -0.56
CA VAL A 97 -7.53 -7.02 -2.02
C VAL A 97 -7.05 -5.67 -2.54
N LEU A 98 -5.85 -5.64 -3.13
CA LEU A 98 -5.29 -4.47 -3.78
C LEU A 98 -5.52 -4.58 -5.30
N ASP A 99 -6.55 -3.90 -5.80
CA ASP A 99 -6.97 -3.90 -7.20
C ASP A 99 -7.50 -2.49 -7.58
N THR A 100 -8.17 -2.35 -8.73
CA THR A 100 -8.74 -1.09 -9.22
C THR A 100 -9.96 -0.57 -8.42
N GLY A 101 -10.32 -1.26 -7.33
CA GLY A 101 -11.48 -0.97 -6.50
C GLY A 101 -12.66 -1.89 -6.77
N VAL A 102 -13.75 -1.66 -6.03
CA VAL A 102 -15.02 -2.40 -6.12
C VAL A 102 -16.18 -1.41 -6.22
N TRP A 103 -17.33 -1.85 -6.73
CA TRP A 103 -18.59 -1.12 -6.66
C TRP A 103 -19.41 -1.66 -5.49
N PRO A 104 -19.37 -1.05 -4.29
CA PRO A 104 -20.08 -1.58 -3.12
C PRO A 104 -21.61 -1.55 -3.27
N GLU A 105 -22.15 -0.81 -4.24
CA GLU A 105 -23.58 -0.62 -4.44
C GLU A 105 -24.25 -1.79 -5.17
N ILE A 106 -23.47 -2.70 -5.78
CA ILE A 106 -24.05 -3.87 -6.46
C ILE A 106 -24.48 -4.92 -5.44
N LYS A 107 -25.57 -5.61 -5.74
CA LYS A 107 -26.22 -6.57 -4.82
C LYS A 107 -25.30 -7.69 -4.32
N SER A 108 -24.23 -8.04 -5.03
CA SER A 108 -23.28 -9.06 -4.56
C SER A 108 -22.43 -8.62 -3.36
N PHE A 109 -22.36 -7.31 -3.08
CA PHE A 109 -21.72 -6.75 -1.89
C PHE A 109 -22.75 -6.29 -0.83
N ASP A 110 -24.03 -6.63 -1.01
CA ASP A 110 -25.08 -6.32 -0.04
C ASP A 110 -24.88 -7.13 1.25
N ASP A 111 -24.51 -6.43 2.32
CA ASP A 111 -24.28 -6.97 3.65
C ASP A 111 -25.57 -7.09 4.48
N THR A 112 -26.71 -6.64 3.94
CA THR A 112 -28.02 -6.66 4.62
C THR A 112 -28.72 -8.03 4.57
N GLY A 113 -28.10 -9.01 3.92
CA GLY A 113 -28.48 -10.41 4.02
C GLY A 113 -28.38 -10.93 5.46
N THR A 114 -29.18 -11.95 5.80
CA THR A 114 -29.31 -12.56 7.13
C THR A 114 -28.01 -13.19 7.65
N TRP A 115 -27.05 -12.37 8.08
CA TRP A 115 -25.97 -12.74 8.98
C TRP A 115 -26.13 -11.87 10.24
N SER A 116 -26.96 -12.36 11.15
CA SER A 116 -27.21 -11.68 12.41
C SER A 116 -25.90 -11.50 13.19
N ASN A 117 -25.64 -10.23 13.54
CA ASN A 117 -24.65 -9.73 14.50
C ASN A 117 -23.19 -9.84 14.07
N THR A 118 -22.66 -8.82 13.37
CA THR A 118 -21.45 -8.07 13.75
C THR A 118 -21.37 -6.80 12.91
N LYS A 119 -21.30 -5.63 13.56
CA LYS A 119 -21.08 -4.34 12.88
C LYS A 119 -19.60 -4.26 12.46
N TYR A 120 -19.32 -4.21 11.17
CA TYR A 120 -18.01 -3.79 10.68
C TYR A 120 -18.04 -2.29 10.36
N LEU A 121 -17.08 -1.58 10.95
CA LEU A 121 -16.83 -0.16 10.67
C LEU A 121 -16.09 -0.08 9.34
N GLU A 122 -16.74 0.48 8.33
CA GLU A 122 -16.05 0.81 7.08
C GLU A 122 -15.19 2.07 7.28
N ARG A 123 -13.86 1.88 7.21
CA ARG A 123 -12.92 2.92 6.82
C ARG A 123 -12.14 2.39 5.62
N PHE A 124 -12.56 2.79 4.43
CA PHE A 124 -11.72 2.73 3.25
C PHE A 124 -10.56 3.71 3.44
N LEU A 125 -9.33 3.23 3.30
CA LEU A 125 -8.13 4.07 3.16
C LEU A 125 -8.03 4.57 1.73
#